data_AF-A0A538R7W7-F1
#
_entry.id   AF-A0A538R7W7-F1
#
_cell.length_a   1.000
_cell.length_b   1.000
_cell.length_c   1.000
_cell.angle_alpha   90.00
_cell.angle_beta   90.00
_cell.angle_gamma   90.00
#
_symmetry.space_group_name_H-M   'P 1'
#
loop_
_entity.id
_entity.type
_entity.pdbx_description
1 polymer ?
#
loop_
_entity_poly.entity_id
_entity_poly.type
_entity_poly.pdbx_seq_one_letter_code
_entity_poly.pdbx_strand_id
1 'polypeptide(L)'
;MYGRDRPSVILLDDFDHSLHPRAQIELVRMIKELLELDDFRETQIIATTHSPYVLDEVSPSDVIAFALRDDGTVASKPLSEHPDAPKVNGSLKSGELWSLDAERDWVR
;
A
#
# COMPACT_ATOMS: atom_id res chain seq x y z
N MET A 1 -20.44 1.14 11.67
CA MET A 1 -20.44 -0.33 11.70
C MET A 1 -20.96 -0.77 13.06
N TYR A 2 -21.90 -1.69 13.13
CA TYR A 2 -22.40 -2.26 14.39
C TYR A 2 -21.98 -3.73 14.46
N GLY A 3 -20.94 -3.99 15.26
CA GLY A 3 -20.51 -5.31 15.69
C GLY A 3 -20.38 -5.28 17.21
N ARG A 4 -20.58 -6.41 17.88
CA ARG A 4 -20.49 -6.48 19.35
C ARG A 4 -19.08 -6.14 19.83
N ASP A 5 -18.10 -6.45 18.99
CA ASP A 5 -16.67 -6.21 19.20
C ASP A 5 -16.09 -5.41 18.02
N ARG A 6 -14.96 -4.75 18.26
CA ARG A 6 -14.25 -4.01 17.21
C ARG A 6 -13.67 -4.99 16.18
N PRO A 7 -13.72 -4.67 14.87
CA PRO A 7 -13.16 -5.54 13.85
C PRO A 7 -11.62 -5.58 13.97
N SER A 8 -11.04 -6.77 13.96
CA SER A 8 -9.58 -6.96 13.92
C SER A 8 -8.99 -6.77 12.52
N VAL A 9 -9.82 -6.79 11.47
CA VAL A 9 -9.40 -6.56 10.08
C VAL A 9 -10.38 -5.60 9.40
N ILE A 10 -9.85 -4.58 8.75
CA ILE A 10 -10.60 -3.62 7.94
C ILE A 10 -10.06 -3.69 6.52
N LEU A 11 -10.97 -3.87 5.56
CA LEU A 11 -10.65 -3.88 4.12
C LEU A 11 -11.15 -2.59 3.50
N LEU A 12 -10.26 -1.85 2.83
CA LEU A 12 -10.61 -0.60 2.15
C LEU A 12 -10.25 -0.69 0.67
N ASP A 13 -11.25 -0.59 -0.21
CA ASP A 13 -11.03 -0.63 -1.65
C ASP A 13 -10.96 0.79 -2.22
N ASP A 14 -9.88 1.09 -2.96
CA ASP A 14 -9.60 2.39 -3.59
C ASP A 14 -9.88 3.58 -2.65
N PHE A 15 -9.36 3.46 -1.42
CA PHE A 15 -9.79 4.25 -0.26
C PHE A 15 -9.46 5.75 -0.35
N ASP A 16 -8.54 6.10 -1.23
CA ASP A 16 -8.03 7.43 -1.45
C ASP A 16 -8.53 8.07 -2.77
N HIS A 17 -9.47 7.40 -3.44
CA HIS A 17 -10.07 7.85 -4.69
C HIS A 17 -10.68 9.26 -4.57
N SER A 18 -10.47 10.08 -5.60
CA SER A 18 -10.93 11.48 -5.69
C SER A 18 -10.38 12.45 -4.65
N LEU A 19 -9.48 12.03 -3.77
CA LEU A 19 -8.77 12.94 -2.88
C LEU A 19 -7.64 13.64 -3.62
N HIS A 20 -7.41 14.91 -3.27
CA HIS A 20 -6.20 15.61 -3.70
C HIS A 20 -4.96 14.88 -3.12
N PRO A 21 -3.82 14.79 -3.83
CA PRO A 21 -2.62 14.09 -3.34
C PRO A 21 -2.22 14.40 -1.90
N ARG A 22 -2.27 15.69 -1.52
CA ARG A 22 -2.02 16.12 -0.14
C ARG A 22 -3.00 15.47 0.87
N ALA A 23 -4.28 15.36 0.53
CA ALA A 23 -5.27 14.75 1.42
C ALA A 23 -5.09 13.23 1.53
N GLN A 24 -4.58 12.57 0.48
CA GLN A 24 -4.24 11.14 0.53
C GLN A 24 -3.12 10.87 1.54
N ILE A 25 -2.06 11.68 1.51
CA ILE A 25 -0.93 11.63 2.46
C ILE A 25 -1.43 11.83 3.89
N GLU A 26 -2.22 12.89 4.13
CA GLU A 26 -2.76 13.17 5.46
C GLU A 26 -3.72 12.07 5.96
N LEU A 27 -4.50 11.45 5.06
CA LEU A 27 -5.35 10.32 5.41
C LEU A 27 -4.53 9.13 5.93
N VAL A 28 -3.45 8.75 5.23
CA VAL A 28 -2.58 7.66 5.67
C VAL A 28 -1.94 7.98 7.03
N ARG A 29 -1.49 9.21 7.24
CA ARG A 29 -0.93 9.64 8.53
C ARG A 29 -1.92 9.54 9.67
N MET A 30 -3.14 10.06 9.48
CA MET A 30 -4.21 9.95 10.46
C MET A 30 -4.57 8.48 10.76
N ILE A 31 -4.59 7.62 9.74
CA ILE A 31 -4.82 6.18 9.93
C ILE A 31 -3.71 5.56 10.78
N LYS A 32 -2.45 5.86 10.50
CA LYS A 32 -1.32 5.36 11.30
C LYS A 32 -1.40 5.84 12.75
N GLU A 33 -1.63 7.12 12.97
CA GLU A 33 -1.81 7.69 14.31
C GLU A 33 -2.95 7.00 15.08
N LEU A 34 -4.04 6.67 14.39
CA LEU A 34 -5.16 5.94 14.97
C LEU A 34 -4.77 4.49 15.36
N LEU A 35 -3.99 3.81 14.53
CA LEU A 35 -3.51 2.45 14.79
C LEU A 35 -2.51 2.36 15.96
N GLU A 36 -1.84 3.45 16.32
CA GLU A 36 -0.96 3.52 17.50
C GLU A 36 -1.73 3.61 18.83
N LEU A 37 -3.04 3.89 18.81
CA LEU A 37 -3.86 3.89 20.01
C LEU A 37 -4.09 2.44 20.49
N ASP A 38 -4.01 2.21 21.81
CA ASP A 38 -4.22 0.87 22.42
C ASP A 38 -5.52 0.19 21.96
N ASP A 39 -6.53 1.02 21.77
CA ASP A 39 -7.87 0.72 21.30
C ASP A 39 -7.96 0.10 19.89
N PHE A 40 -6.89 0.24 19.09
CA PHE A 40 -6.77 -0.23 17.71
C PHE A 40 -5.56 -1.16 17.50
N ARG A 41 -4.83 -1.51 18.55
CA ARG A 41 -3.59 -2.30 18.46
C ARG A 41 -3.73 -3.66 17.75
N GLU A 42 -4.91 -4.27 17.86
CA GLU A 42 -5.25 -5.55 17.22
C GLU A 42 -5.94 -5.38 15.86
N THR A 43 -6.01 -4.14 15.33
CA THR A 43 -6.66 -3.82 14.06
C THR A 43 -5.64 -3.80 12.93
N GLN A 44 -5.85 -4.63 11.92
CA GLN A 44 -5.11 -4.60 10.66
C GLN A 44 -5.94 -3.92 9.58
N ILE A 45 -5.32 -3.02 8.82
CA ILE A 45 -5.92 -2.44 7.61
C ILE A 45 -5.24 -3.04 6.40
N ILE A 46 -6.04 -3.59 5.48
CA ILE A 46 -5.61 -4.00 4.15
C ILE A 46 -6.34 -3.10 3.17
N ALA A 47 -5.60 -2.35 2.36
CA ALA A 47 -6.18 -1.38 1.46
C ALA A 47 -5.61 -1.53 0.04
N THR A 48 -6.43 -1.19 -0.96
CA THR A 48 -5.99 -1.05 -2.35
C THR A 48 -5.89 0.43 -2.70
N THR A 49 -4.92 0.77 -3.54
CA THR A 49 -4.72 2.14 -4.04
C THR A 49 -3.99 2.09 -5.37
N HIS A 50 -4.21 3.10 -6.19
CA HIS A 50 -3.40 3.38 -7.39
C HIS A 50 -2.50 4.62 -7.20
N SER A 51 -2.45 5.20 -6.00
CA SER A 51 -1.74 6.44 -5.73
C SER A 51 -0.31 6.19 -5.27
N PRO A 52 0.72 6.68 -6.00
CA PRO A 52 2.09 6.62 -5.52
C PRO A 52 2.27 7.45 -4.23
N TYR A 53 1.45 8.48 -4.01
CA TYR A 53 1.53 9.32 -2.82
C TYR A 53 1.10 8.59 -1.54
N VAL A 54 0.17 7.64 -1.65
CA VAL A 54 -0.17 6.74 -0.54
C VAL A 54 0.99 5.80 -0.25
N LEU A 55 1.56 5.21 -1.31
CA LEU A 55 2.67 4.26 -1.18
C LEU A 55 3.89 4.92 -0.51
N ASP A 56 4.19 6.18 -0.84
CA ASP A 56 5.26 6.97 -0.23
C ASP A 56 5.21 7.05 1.30
N GLU A 57 4.05 6.85 1.90
CA GLU A 57 3.88 6.89 3.34
C GLU A 57 4.02 5.49 3.98
N VAL A 58 4.22 4.39 3.24
CA VAL A 58 4.41 3.02 3.78
C VAL A 58 5.74 2.41 3.35
N SER A 59 6.18 1.35 4.03
CA SER A 59 7.43 0.67 3.65
C SER A 59 7.21 -0.20 2.40
N PRO A 60 8.23 -0.43 1.56
CA PRO A 60 8.11 -1.32 0.41
C PRO A 60 7.70 -2.76 0.77
N SER A 61 7.99 -3.22 2.00
CA SER A 61 7.57 -4.54 2.48
C SER A 61 6.07 -4.62 2.82
N ASP A 62 5.42 -3.48 3.05
CA ASP A 62 3.98 -3.42 3.35
C ASP A 62 3.13 -3.36 2.07
N VAL A 63 3.76 -3.22 0.90
CA VAL A 63 3.08 -3.04 -0.39
C VAL A 63 3.16 -4.34 -1.18
N ILE A 64 2.01 -4.86 -1.61
CA ILE A 64 1.91 -5.97 -2.56
C ILE A 64 1.49 -5.41 -3.92
N ALA A 65 2.36 -5.55 -4.92
CA ALA A 65 2.06 -5.18 -6.30
C ALA A 65 1.42 -6.35 -7.03
N PHE A 66 0.49 -6.05 -7.94
CA PHE A 66 -0.21 -7.03 -8.76
C PHE A 66 0.06 -6.77 -10.24
N ALA A 67 0.21 -7.84 -11.03
CA ALA A 67 0.33 -7.74 -12.48
C ALA A 67 -0.51 -8.81 -13.18
N LEU A 68 -1.30 -8.39 -14.18
CA LEU A 68 -2.00 -9.31 -15.07
C LEU A 68 -1.01 -9.91 -16.08
N ARG A 69 -0.91 -11.24 -16.09
CA ARG A 69 -0.13 -12.01 -17.06
C ARG A 69 -0.90 -12.20 -18.36
N ASP A 70 -0.17 -12.51 -19.44
CA ASP A 70 -0.74 -12.71 -20.78
C ASP A 70 -1.70 -13.92 -20.84
N ASP A 71 -1.57 -14.88 -19.93
CA ASP A 71 -2.45 -16.03 -19.78
C ASP A 71 -3.76 -15.73 -19.01
N GLY A 72 -3.96 -14.47 -18.60
CA GLY A 72 -5.12 -14.01 -17.83
C GLY A 72 -5.03 -14.28 -16.33
N THR A 73 -3.93 -14.86 -15.84
CA THR A 73 -3.68 -15.01 -14.40
C THR A 73 -3.09 -13.75 -13.78
N VAL A 74 -3.17 -13.62 -12.46
CA VAL A 74 -2.57 -12.50 -11.73
C VAL A 74 -1.33 -12.98 -10.96
N ALA A 75 -0.25 -12.25 -11.12
CA ALA A 75 0.98 -12.34 -10.33
C ALA A 75 0.94 -11.33 -9.18
N SER A 76 1.57 -11.65 -8.06
CA SER A 76 1.76 -10.70 -6.96
C SER A 76 3.13 -10.84 -6.32
N LYS A 77 3.78 -9.73 -5.99
CA LYS A 77 5.04 -9.70 -5.24
C LYS A 77 5.07 -8.50 -4.29
N PRO A 78 5.74 -8.63 -3.14
CA PRO A 78 6.07 -7.46 -2.31
C PRO A 78 6.89 -6.45 -3.11
N LEU A 79 6.65 -5.15 -2.93
CA LEU A 79 7.43 -4.10 -3.58
C LEU A 79 8.91 -4.13 -3.14
N SER A 80 9.20 -4.65 -1.95
CA SER A 80 10.57 -4.91 -1.50
C SER A 80 11.34 -5.92 -2.36
N GLU A 81 10.67 -6.72 -3.19
CA GLU A 81 11.31 -7.63 -4.15
C GLU A 81 11.58 -6.98 -5.52
N HIS A 82 11.28 -5.69 -5.69
CA HIS A 82 11.62 -4.96 -6.92
C HIS A 82 13.12 -5.08 -7.21
N PRO A 83 13.56 -5.34 -8.46
CA PRO A 83 14.97 -5.51 -8.81
C PRO A 83 15.88 -4.36 -8.38
N ASP A 84 15.31 -3.15 -8.32
CA ASP A 84 16.00 -1.94 -7.90
C ASP A 84 15.84 -1.60 -6.41
N ALA A 85 15.01 -2.31 -5.65
CA ALA A 85 14.85 -2.10 -4.20
C ALA A 85 16.19 -2.12 -3.42
N PRO A 86 17.16 -3.02 -3.72
CA PRO A 86 18.47 -2.99 -3.08
C PRO A 86 19.35 -1.81 -3.53
N LYS A 87 19.19 -1.35 -4.77
CA LYS A 87 20.00 -0.27 -5.36
C LYS A 87 19.59 1.09 -4.82
N VAL A 88 18.35 1.23 -4.37
CA VAL A 88 17.84 2.51 -3.87
C VAL A 88 18.20 2.79 -2.42
N ASN A 89 18.65 1.83 -1.59
CA ASN A 89 19.22 2.08 -0.24
C ASN A 89 18.54 3.22 0.58
N GLY A 90 17.21 3.32 0.52
CA GLY A 90 16.41 4.37 1.19
C GLY A 90 16.39 5.76 0.53
N SER A 91 16.92 5.93 -0.69
CA SER A 91 16.90 7.19 -1.45
C SER A 91 15.59 7.45 -2.17
N LEU A 92 14.90 6.38 -2.62
CA LEU A 92 13.57 6.46 -3.19
C LEU A 92 12.51 6.06 -2.17
N LYS A 93 11.39 6.76 -2.21
CA LYS A 93 10.17 6.35 -1.52
C LYS A 93 9.48 5.21 -2.27
N SER A 94 8.56 4.53 -1.59
CA SER A 94 7.86 3.37 -2.17
C SER A 94 7.04 3.72 -3.41
N GLY A 95 6.41 4.90 -3.47
CA GLY A 95 5.67 5.34 -4.65
C GLY A 95 6.58 5.59 -5.85
N GLU A 96 7.75 6.18 -5.61
CA GLU A 96 8.79 6.36 -6.63
C GLU A 96 9.32 5.01 -7.13
N LEU A 97 9.63 4.08 -6.22
CA LEU A 97 10.10 2.73 -6.56
C LEU A 97 9.06 1.97 -7.39
N TRP A 98 7.78 2.04 -7.00
CA TRP A 98 6.68 1.40 -7.74
C TRP A 98 6.49 2.00 -9.13
N SER A 99 6.78 3.29 -9.31
CA SER A 99 6.57 4.00 -10.58
C SER A 99 7.75 3.91 -11.56
N LEU A 100 8.85 3.23 -11.20
CA LEU A 100 10.04 3.12 -12.06
C LEU A 100 9.76 2.33 -13.34
N ASP A 101 9.13 1.18 -13.20
CA ASP A 101 8.84 0.23 -14.27
C ASP A 101 7.39 -0.26 -14.14
N ALA A 102 6.83 -0.77 -15.25
CA ALA A 102 5.51 -1.39 -15.18
C ALA A 102 5.56 -2.66 -14.33
N GLU A 103 4.50 -2.95 -13.57
CA GLU A 103 4.44 -4.12 -12.68
C GLU A 103 4.61 -5.44 -13.45
N ARG A 104 4.18 -5.45 -14.72
CA ARG A 104 4.33 -6.60 -15.63
C ARG A 104 5.79 -6.97 -15.90
N ASP A 105 6.74 -6.07 -15.67
CA ASP A 105 8.15 -6.33 -15.97
C ASP A 105 8.88 -7.06 -14.84
N TRP A 106 8.44 -6.89 -13.59
CA TRP A 106 9.14 -7.45 -12.42
C TRP A 106 8.28 -8.38 -11.55
N VAL A 107 6.96 -8.20 -11.52
CA VAL A 107 6.04 -9.05 -10.73
C VAL A 107 5.87 -10.44 -11.33
N ARG A 108 6.17 -10.62 -12.63
CA ARG A 108 6.02 -11.85 -13.45
C ARG A 108 6.03 -13.17 -12.67
#